data_AF-A0A165WTK9-F1
#
_entry.id   AF-A0A165WTK9-F1
#
_cell.length_a   1.000
_cell.length_b   1.000
_cell.length_c   1.000
_cell.angle_alpha   90.00
_cell.angle_beta   90.00
_cell.angle_gamma   90.00
#
_symmetry.space_group_name_H-M   'P 1'
#
loop_
_entity.id
_entity.type
_entity.pdbx_description
1 polymer ?
#
loop_
_entity_poly.entity_id
_entity_poly.type
_entity_poly.pdbx_seq_one_letter_code
_entity_poly.pdbx_strand_id
1 'polypeptide(L)' 'LLYDIWCRYGAHLKERFDRSPNVTWPEFREVMGGVGVWHIYGHIFQCYGRWSNRYARHCGIVDGEILETLWSILN' A
#
# COMPACT_ATOMS: atom_id res chain seq x y z
N LEU A 1 -1.56 -1.89 3.62
CA LEU A 1 -2.57 -0.96 3.07
C LEU A 1 -2.33 -0.77 1.58
N LEU A 2 -3.33 -1.00 0.74
CA LEU A 2 -3.25 -0.64 -0.68
C LEU A 2 -4.00 0.67 -0.90
N TYR A 3 -3.37 1.59 -1.62
CA TYR A 3 -3.97 2.87 -1.98
C TYR A 3 -3.36 3.36 -3.29
N ASP A 4 -4.19 3.89 -4.18
CA ASP A 4 -3.83 4.24 -5.56
C ASP A 4 -2.57 5.09 -5.62
N ILE A 5 -2.46 6.07 -4.73
CA ILE A 5 -1.33 6.98 -4.67
C ILE A 5 -0.47 6.79 -3.42
N TRP A 6 -0.33 5.55 -2.92
CA TRP A 6 0.45 5.26 -1.71
C TRP A 6 1.87 5.84 -1.75
N CYS A 7 2.51 5.87 -2.93
CA CYS A 7 3.83 6.47 -3.13
C CYS A 7 3.92 7.97 -2.76
N ARG A 8 2.78 8.67 -2.71
CA ARG A 8 2.65 10.05 -2.25
C ARG A 8 1.96 10.10 -0.90
N TYR A 9 0.79 9.48 -0.77
CA TYR A 9 -0.02 9.56 0.43
C TYR A 9 0.66 8.91 1.63
N GLY A 10 1.17 7.69 1.46
CA GLY A 10 1.87 6.92 2.50
C GLY A 10 3.12 7.64 3.01
N ALA A 11 3.88 8.28 2.11
CA ALA A 11 5.06 9.06 2.48
C ALA A 11 4.75 10.24 3.40
N HIS A 12 3.55 10.82 3.29
CA HIS A 12 3.08 11.94 4.11
C HIS A 12 2.03 11.53 5.14
N LEU A 13 1.79 10.23 5.36
CA LEU A 13 0.69 9.75 6.18
C LEU A 13 0.82 10.22 7.62
N LYS A 14 2.00 10.04 8.22
CA LYS A 14 2.23 10.47 9.60
C LYS A 14 2.10 11.99 9.77
N GLU A 15 2.65 12.77 8.85
CA GLU A 15 2.53 14.23 8.84
C GLU A 15 1.07 14.69 8.84
N ARG A 16 0.18 13.98 8.13
CA ARG A 16 -1.25 14.27 8.11
C ARG A 16 -1.91 13.97 9.46
N PHE A 17 -1.54 12.89 10.13
CA PHE A 17 -2.00 12.59 11.49
C PHE A 17 -1.54 13.67 12.46
N ASP A 18 -0.26 14.05 12.42
CA ASP A 18 0.31 15.07 13.30
C ASP A 18 -0.38 16.45 13.14
N ARG A 19 -0.96 16.74 11.96
CA ARG A 19 -1.70 17.99 11.67
C ARG A 19 -3.19 17.93 12.00
N SER A 20 -3.73 16.77 12.33
CA SER A 20 -5.16 16.56 12.49
C SER A 20 -5.52 16.58 13.99
N PRO A 21 -6.35 17.53 14.46
CA PRO A 21 -6.54 17.77 15.90
C PRO A 21 -7.28 16.65 16.64
N ASN A 22 -8.03 15.81 15.92
CA ASN A 22 -8.95 14.84 16.49
C ASN A 22 -8.53 13.38 16.26
N VAL A 23 -7.30 13.14 15.79
CA VAL A 23 -6.77 11.79 15.58
C VAL A 23 -5.33 11.71 16.08
N THR A 24 -4.96 10.56 16.61
CA THR A 24 -3.59 10.28 17.05
C THR A 24 -2.98 9.18 16.19
N TRP A 25 -1.67 9.20 16.05
CA TRP A 25 -0.96 8.11 15.40
C TRP A 25 -1.10 6.84 16.23
N PRO A 26 -1.64 5.73 15.68
CA PRO A 26 -1.85 4.51 16.45
C PRO A 26 -0.51 3.80 16.75
N GLU A 27 -0.50 2.95 17.78
CA GLU A 27 0.66 2.15 18.14
C GLU A 27 0.71 0.88 17.29
N PHE A 28 1.78 0.72 16.52
CA PHE A 28 2.08 -0.48 15.74
C PHE A 28 3.57 -0.48 15.35
N ARG A 29 4.10 -1.63 14.94
CA ARG A 29 5.53 -1.78 14.58
C ARG A 29 5.91 -1.07 13.28
N GLU A 30 5.16 -1.28 12.20
CA GLU A 30 5.38 -0.64 10.90
C GLU A 30 4.08 -0.50 10.10
N VAL A 31 3.94 0.55 9.28
CA VAL A 31 2.90 0.63 8.26
C VAL A 31 3.45 0.09 6.95
N MET A 32 3.00 -1.09 6.55
CA MET A 32 3.25 -1.59 5.21
C MET A 32 2.17 -1.08 4.26
N GLY A 33 2.58 -0.58 3.10
CA GLY A 33 1.63 -0.30 2.04
C GLY A 33 2.25 -0.33 0.66
N GLY A 34 1.36 -0.23 -0.32
CA GLY A 34 1.69 -0.35 -1.72
C GLY A 34 0.58 0.23 -2.58
N VAL A 35 0.80 0.17 -3.89
CA VAL A 35 -0.18 0.59 -4.90
C VAL A 35 -0.75 -0.67 -5.53
N GLY A 36 -2.08 -0.68 -5.75
CA GLY A 36 -2.78 -1.79 -6.40
C GLY A 36 -2.24 -2.08 -7.79
N VAL A 37 -2.42 -3.32 -8.27
CA VAL A 37 -1.84 -3.79 -9.54
C VAL A 37 -2.38 -2.97 -10.72
N TRP A 38 -3.64 -2.54 -10.66
CA TRP A 38 -4.25 -1.71 -11.71
C TRP A 38 -3.62 -0.32 -11.79
N HIS A 39 -3.25 0.26 -10.65
CA HIS A 39 -2.77 1.65 -10.57
C HIS A 39 -1.25 1.78 -10.73
N ILE A 40 -0.46 0.77 -10.32
CA ILE A 40 1.00 0.88 -10.28
C ILE A 40 1.63 1.16 -11.65
N TYR A 41 1.03 0.68 -12.74
CA TYR A 41 1.53 0.89 -14.09
C TYR A 41 1.40 2.35 -14.59
N GLY A 42 0.52 3.14 -13.97
CA GLY A 42 0.40 4.58 -14.26
C GLY A 42 1.44 5.44 -13.53
N HIS A 43 2.26 4.85 -12.65
CA HIS A 43 3.24 5.58 -11.86
C HIS A 43 4.61 5.62 -12.53
N ILE A 44 5.50 6.51 -12.06
CA ILE A 44 6.90 6.52 -12.47
C ILE A 44 7.57 5.17 -12.17
N PHE A 45 8.55 4.79 -12.99
CA PHE A 45 9.17 3.46 -12.94
C PHE A 45 9.72 3.07 -11.56
N GLN A 46 10.25 4.03 -10.80
CA GLN A 46 10.76 3.79 -9.44
C GLN A 46 9.67 3.33 -8.46
N CYS A 47 8.40 3.68 -8.71
CA CYS A 47 7.29 3.18 -7.90
C CYS A 47 7.11 1.68 -8.07
N TYR A 48 7.40 1.12 -9.24
CA TYR A 48 7.20 -0.30 -9.51
C TYR A 48 8.03 -1.17 -8.56
N GLY A 49 9.32 -0.89 -8.42
CA GLY A 49 10.20 -1.65 -7.52
C GLY A 49 9.96 -1.38 -6.03
N ARG A 50 9.39 -0.23 -5.66
CA ARG A 50 9.21 0.16 -4.25
C ARG A 50 7.82 -0.14 -3.69
N TRP A 51 6.78 0.01 -4.51
CA TRP A 51 5.39 0.03 -4.06
C TRP A 51 4.51 -1.00 -4.76
N SER A 52 5.03 -1.76 -5.74
CA SER A 52 4.29 -2.90 -6.25
C SER A 52 4.17 -3.96 -5.15
N ASN A 53 2.94 -4.37 -4.91
CA ASN A 53 2.58 -5.52 -4.09
C ASN A 53 3.27 -6.82 -4.50
N ARG A 54 3.67 -6.99 -5.77
CA ARG A 54 4.42 -8.16 -6.26
C ARG A 54 5.76 -8.37 -5.54
N TYR A 55 6.32 -7.29 -4.99
CA TYR A 55 7.60 -7.32 -4.27
C TYR A 55 7.41 -7.01 -2.77
N ALA A 56 6.16 -6.85 -2.31
CA ALA A 56 5.87 -6.50 -0.93
C ALA A 56 6.04 -7.73 -0.04
N ARG A 57 6.70 -7.53 1.11
CA ARG A 57 6.79 -8.56 2.15
C ARG A 57 5.39 -8.85 2.69
N HIS A 58 5.13 -10.12 3.00
CA HIS A 58 3.86 -10.57 3.58
C HIS A 58 2.64 -10.34 2.67
N CYS A 59 2.83 -10.15 1.36
CA CYS A 59 1.76 -10.05 0.38
C CYS A 59 1.82 -11.24 -0.58
N GLY A 60 0.68 -11.92 -0.79
CA GLY A 60 0.54 -12.97 -1.79
C GLY A 60 0.35 -12.41 -3.21
N ILE A 61 0.05 -13.29 -4.15
CA ILE A 61 -0.40 -12.85 -5.49
C ILE A 61 -1.77 -12.20 -5.33
N VAL A 62 -1.87 -10.95 -5.77
CA VAL A 62 -3.10 -10.18 -5.76
C VAL A 62 -3.53 -9.97 -7.21
N ASP A 63 -4.78 -10.32 -7.50
CA ASP A 63 -5.42 -9.96 -8.76
C ASP A 63 -6.17 -8.64 -8.58
N GLY A 64 -5.58 -7.58 -9.12
CA GLY A 64 -6.15 -6.25 -9.13
C GLY A 64 -5.95 -5.42 -7.86
N GLU A 65 -7.07 -4.97 -7.29
CA GLU A 65 -7.15 -3.96 -6.20
C GLU A 65 -7.30 -4.59 -4.80
N ILE A 66 -8.06 -5.67 -4.72
CA ILE A 66 -8.47 -6.28 -3.44
C ILE A 66 -7.38 -7.26 -3.01
N LEU A 67 -6.89 -7.10 -1.78
CA LEU A 67 -5.96 -8.06 -1.19
C LEU A 67 -6.59 -9.46 -1.17
N GLU A 68 -5.79 -10.47 -1.53
CA GLU A 68 -6.17 -11.89 -1.40
C GLU A 68 -7.30 -12.39 -2.30
N THR A 69 -7.60 -11.72 -3.41
CA THR A 69 -8.59 -12.18 -4.41
C THR A 69 -8.38 -13.61 -4.91
N LEU A 70 -7.13 -14.10 -4.88
CA LEU A 70 -6.79 -15.45 -5.31
C LEU A 70 -6.57 -16.43 -4.15
N TRP A 71 -6.77 -16.01 -2.90
CA TRP A 71 -6.37 -16.82 -1.75
C TRP A 71 -7.08 -18.18 -1.71
N SER A 72 -8.40 -18.21 -1.93
CA SER A 72 -9.20 -19.45 -1.92
C SER A 72 -8.91 -20.41 -3.07
N ILE A 73 -8.25 -19.94 -4.13
CA ILE A 73 -7.88 -20.75 -5.30
C ILE A 73 -6.45 -21.26 -5.14
N LEU A 74 -5.59 -20.50 -4.44
CA LEU A 74 -4.17 -20.77 -4.32
C LEU A 74 -3.76 -21.45 -3.00
N ASN A 75 -4.68 -21.61 -2.04
CA ASN A 75 -4.48 -22.29 -0.74
C ASN A 75 -5.67 -23.17 -0.39
#